data_AF-A0A661PR87-F1
#
_entry.id   AF-A0A661PR87-F1
#
_cell.length_a   1.000
_cell.length_b   1.000
_cell.length_c   1.000
_cell.angle_alpha   90.00
_cell.angle_beta   90.00
_cell.angle_gamma   90.00
#
_symmetry.space_group_name_H-M   'P 1'
#
loop_
_entity.id
_entity.type
_entity.pdbx_description
1 polymer ?
#
loop_
_entity_poly.entity_id
_entity_poly.type
_entity_poly.pdbx_seq_one_letter_code
_entity_poly.pdbx_strand_id
1 'polypeptide(L)'
;MTGFAQRLMVAQAFESATIEYVNRLTAWTAEPFGQALLTVDARKNIQSIEPDTLLRWLPDIIATRGGDAVLIDAKMGRHDTGNAVVEKRSLEAALAVQAAWGIRVIFFFGDQETYAPIGMMTADEIERTFRRTGPQTFDTRGSGTEYWLFKEPDDMTNLAVYLT
;
A
#
# COMPACT_ATOMS: atom_id res chain seq x y z
N MET A 1 1.35 -7.01 23.20
CA MET A 1 2.05 -6.48 22.00
C MET A 1 2.23 -7.62 21.03
N THR A 2 1.68 -7.51 19.82
CA THR A 2 1.98 -8.45 18.73
C THR A 2 3.42 -8.22 18.25
N GLY A 3 4.21 -9.28 18.11
CA GLY A 3 5.61 -9.19 17.68
C GLY A 3 5.75 -8.76 16.21
N PHE A 4 6.94 -8.31 15.81
CA PHE A 4 7.22 -7.96 14.39
C PHE A 4 6.88 -9.11 13.43
N ALA A 5 7.24 -10.35 13.78
CA ALA A 5 6.94 -11.54 12.98
C ALA A 5 5.42 -11.72 12.76
N GLN A 6 4.61 -11.47 13.80
CA GLN A 6 3.16 -11.57 13.69
C GLN A 6 2.58 -10.49 12.79
N ARG A 7 3.08 -9.24 12.88
CA ARG A 7 2.66 -8.16 11.97
C ARG A 7 3.04 -8.46 10.52
N LEU A 8 4.22 -9.03 10.29
CA LEU A 8 4.65 -9.44 8.95
C LEU A 8 3.77 -10.54 8.37
N MET A 9 3.42 -11.56 9.16
CA MET A 9 2.50 -12.62 8.72
C MET A 9 1.12 -12.08 8.33
N VAL A 10 0.58 -11.16 9.12
CA VAL A 10 -0.70 -10.50 8.83
C VAL A 10 -0.62 -9.69 7.52
N ALA A 11 0.46 -8.92 7.33
CA ALA A 11 0.68 -8.17 6.10
C ALA A 11 0.74 -9.08 4.86
N GLN A 12 1.53 -10.16 4.92
CA GLN A 12 1.64 -11.13 3.82
C GLN A 12 0.33 -11.85 3.51
N ALA A 13 -0.45 -12.17 4.54
CA ALA A 13 -1.78 -12.75 4.36
C ALA A 13 -2.71 -11.77 3.64
N PHE A 14 -2.65 -10.48 3.99
CA PHE A 14 -3.45 -9.45 3.35
C PHE A 14 -3.03 -9.15 1.90
N GLU A 15 -1.73 -9.15 1.59
CA GLU A 15 -1.22 -9.08 0.22
C GLU A 15 -1.78 -10.24 -0.62
N SER A 16 -1.76 -11.45 -0.08
CA SER A 16 -2.30 -12.64 -0.74
C SER A 16 -3.81 -12.54 -0.98
N ALA A 17 -4.56 -12.07 0.02
CA ALA A 17 -6.00 -11.82 -0.10
C ALA A 17 -6.31 -10.71 -1.12
N THR A 18 -5.47 -9.68 -1.21
CA THR A 18 -5.60 -8.59 -2.19
C THR A 18 -5.41 -9.12 -3.62
N ILE A 19 -4.38 -9.94 -3.85
CA ILE A 19 -4.16 -10.61 -5.14
C ILE A 19 -5.37 -11.46 -5.52
N GLU A 20 -5.87 -12.28 -4.59
CA GLU A 20 -7.05 -13.12 -4.81
C GLU A 20 -8.29 -12.28 -5.13
N TYR A 21 -8.51 -11.20 -4.39
CA TYR A 21 -9.62 -10.28 -4.59
C TYR A 21 -9.59 -9.65 -5.98
N VAL A 22 -8.44 -9.11 -6.41
CA VAL A 22 -8.26 -8.54 -7.75
C VAL A 22 -8.48 -9.59 -8.83
N ASN A 23 -7.87 -10.77 -8.69
CA ASN A 23 -7.98 -11.86 -9.67
C ASN A 23 -9.41 -12.41 -9.82
N ARG A 24 -10.18 -12.46 -8.72
CA ARG A 24 -11.53 -13.05 -8.73
C ARG A 24 -12.62 -12.08 -9.15
N LEU A 25 -12.48 -10.80 -8.78
CA LEU A 25 -13.57 -9.82 -8.89
C LEU A 25 -13.37 -8.83 -10.03
N THR A 26 -12.29 -8.97 -10.80
CA THR A 26 -11.98 -8.08 -11.93
C THR A 26 -11.52 -8.88 -13.14
N ALA A 27 -11.35 -8.18 -14.27
CA ALA A 27 -10.71 -8.73 -15.46
C ALA A 27 -9.17 -8.58 -15.44
N TRP A 28 -8.58 -8.19 -14.31
CA TRP A 28 -7.13 -8.02 -14.15
C TRP A 28 -6.49 -9.27 -13.59
N THR A 29 -5.22 -9.49 -13.95
CA THR A 29 -4.36 -10.51 -13.37
C THR A 29 -3.33 -9.85 -12.46
N ALA A 30 -3.40 -10.14 -11.17
CA ALA A 30 -2.51 -9.65 -10.12
C ALA A 30 -1.50 -10.70 -9.67
N GLU A 31 -0.26 -10.26 -9.45
CA GLU A 31 0.88 -11.06 -9.01
C GLU A 31 1.73 -10.29 -7.99
N PRO A 32 2.52 -10.98 -7.15
CA PRO A 32 3.50 -10.34 -6.27
C PRO A 32 4.53 -9.52 -7.07
N PHE A 33 4.94 -8.39 -6.52
CA PHE A 33 5.91 -7.46 -7.09
C PHE A 33 6.82 -6.87 -6.01
N GLY A 34 7.87 -6.14 -6.41
CA GLY A 34 8.66 -5.31 -5.50
C GLY A 34 9.21 -6.08 -4.29
N GLN A 35 8.89 -5.58 -3.09
CA GLN A 35 9.38 -6.15 -1.82
C GLN A 35 8.81 -7.55 -1.52
N ALA A 36 7.65 -7.91 -2.09
CA ALA A 36 7.05 -9.24 -1.90
C ALA A 36 7.90 -10.36 -2.54
N LEU A 37 8.66 -10.03 -3.59
CA LEU A 37 9.55 -10.98 -4.29
C LEU A 37 10.91 -11.18 -3.61
N LEU A 38 11.25 -10.35 -2.62
CA LEU A 38 12.55 -10.37 -1.98
C LEU A 38 12.60 -11.32 -0.78
N THR A 39 13.76 -11.95 -0.58
CA THR A 39 14.02 -12.72 0.64
C THR A 39 14.04 -11.81 1.86
N VAL A 40 13.79 -12.37 3.05
CA VAL A 40 13.86 -11.62 4.32
C VAL A 40 15.20 -10.91 4.48
N ASP A 41 16.31 -11.54 4.10
CA ASP A 41 17.64 -10.96 4.22
C ASP A 41 17.88 -9.83 3.21
N ALA A 42 17.40 -9.96 1.98
CA ALA A 42 17.46 -8.87 1.00
C ALA A 42 16.66 -7.65 1.47
N ARG A 43 15.46 -7.85 2.03
CA ARG A 43 14.64 -6.77 2.60
C ARG A 43 15.35 -6.06 3.75
N LYS A 44 15.97 -6.81 4.67
CA LYS A 44 16.75 -6.25 5.78
C LYS A 44 17.96 -5.44 5.27
N ASN A 45 18.67 -5.95 4.27
CA ASN A 45 19.81 -5.25 3.70
C ASN A 45 19.37 -3.94 3.02
N ILE A 46 18.29 -3.97 2.24
CA ILE A 46 17.72 -2.76 1.62
C ILE A 46 17.30 -1.74 2.68
N GLN A 47 16.68 -2.19 3.77
CA GLN A 47 16.29 -1.33 4.89
C GLN A 47 17.49 -0.66 5.58
N SER A 48 18.70 -1.22 5.45
CA SER A 48 19.94 -0.68 6.05
C SER A 48 20.73 0.25 5.13
N ILE A 49 20.30 0.46 3.88
CA ILE A 49 20.97 1.34 2.93
C ILE A 49 20.69 2.80 3.30
N GLU A 50 21.75 3.60 3.42
CA GLU A 50 21.67 5.03 3.71
C GLU A 50 22.09 5.88 2.50
N PRO A 51 21.34 6.95 2.15
CA PRO A 51 20.04 7.32 2.74
C PRO A 51 18.95 6.29 2.43
N ASP A 52 17.91 6.19 3.30
CA ASP A 52 16.76 5.29 3.15
C ASP A 52 16.24 5.33 1.71
N THR A 53 16.42 4.20 1.01
CA THR A 53 16.16 4.10 -0.42
C THR A 53 14.68 3.89 -0.71
N LEU A 54 14.18 4.51 -1.79
CA LEU A 54 12.82 4.26 -2.27
C LEU A 54 12.58 2.80 -2.65
N LEU A 55 13.65 2.03 -2.90
CA LEU A 55 13.55 0.59 -3.18
C LEU A 55 12.83 -0.17 -2.05
N ARG A 56 13.02 0.25 -0.80
CA ARG A 56 12.34 -0.31 0.38
C ARG A 56 10.82 -0.16 0.32
N TRP A 57 10.35 0.84 -0.42
CA TRP A 57 8.97 1.33 -0.45
C TRP A 57 8.29 1.04 -1.79
N LEU A 58 8.85 0.16 -2.61
CA LEU A 58 8.19 -0.27 -3.84
C LEU A 58 6.87 -0.99 -3.53
N PRO A 59 5.83 -0.80 -4.36
CA PRO A 59 4.56 -1.52 -4.21
C PRO A 59 4.74 -3.04 -4.21
N ASP A 60 3.86 -3.74 -3.51
CA ASP A 60 3.95 -5.17 -3.25
C ASP A 60 3.31 -6.04 -4.35
N ILE A 61 2.45 -5.45 -5.18
CA ILE A 61 1.64 -6.16 -6.16
C ILE A 61 1.66 -5.41 -7.50
N ILE A 62 1.67 -6.16 -8.60
CA ILE A 62 1.37 -5.65 -9.94
C ILE A 62 0.09 -6.31 -10.44
N ALA A 63 -0.80 -5.53 -11.04
CA ALA A 63 -1.96 -6.04 -11.76
C ALA A 63 -1.88 -5.62 -13.23
N THR A 64 -2.24 -6.51 -14.15
CA THR A 64 -2.23 -6.25 -15.59
C THR A 64 -3.55 -6.63 -16.27
N ARG A 65 -3.90 -5.93 -17.35
CA ARG A 65 -5.05 -6.27 -18.21
C ARG A 65 -4.87 -5.68 -19.60
N GLY A 66 -4.88 -6.49 -20.65
CA GLY A 66 -5.02 -6.01 -22.03
C GLY A 66 -3.95 -5.00 -22.50
N GLY A 67 -2.75 -5.04 -21.93
CA GLY A 67 -1.66 -4.09 -22.21
C GLY A 67 -1.52 -2.98 -21.15
N ASP A 68 -2.49 -2.83 -20.26
CA ASP A 68 -2.42 -1.92 -19.12
C ASP A 68 -1.79 -2.60 -17.90
N ALA A 69 -1.17 -1.78 -17.05
CA ALA A 69 -0.61 -2.19 -15.76
C ALA A 69 -0.94 -1.16 -14.67
N VAL A 70 -1.16 -1.63 -13.45
CA VAL A 70 -1.17 -0.82 -12.24
C VAL A 70 -0.34 -1.51 -11.17
N LEU A 71 0.24 -0.72 -10.27
CA LEU A 71 0.89 -1.22 -9.07
C LEU A 71 -0.03 -1.02 -7.87
N ILE A 72 -0.01 -1.97 -6.95
CA ILE A 72 -0.85 -1.96 -5.77
C ILE A 72 0.03 -2.09 -4.53
N ASP A 73 -0.16 -1.17 -3.59
CA ASP A 73 0.47 -1.17 -2.26
C ASP A 73 -0.60 -1.51 -1.22
N ALA A 74 -0.50 -2.71 -0.62
CA ALA A 74 -1.53 -3.25 0.27
C ALA A 74 -1.28 -2.77 1.71
N LYS A 75 -2.19 -1.97 2.25
CA LYS A 75 -2.07 -1.36 3.58
C LYS A 75 -3.12 -1.89 4.53
N MET A 76 -2.66 -2.37 5.68
CA MET A 76 -3.52 -2.84 6.75
C MET A 76 -3.80 -1.74 7.78
N GLY A 77 -5.05 -1.32 7.91
CA GLY A 77 -5.55 -0.38 8.91
C GLY A 77 -6.43 -1.03 9.97
N ARG A 78 -6.85 -0.27 10.97
CA ARG A 78 -7.92 -0.69 11.89
C ARG A 78 -9.18 0.11 11.58
N HIS A 79 -10.23 -0.59 11.14
CA HIS A 79 -11.51 0.02 10.79
C HIS A 79 -12.19 0.69 12.00
N ASP A 80 -11.90 0.26 13.24
CA ASP A 80 -12.46 0.85 14.46
C ASP A 80 -12.13 2.34 14.64
N THR A 81 -11.05 2.81 14.00
CA THR A 81 -10.66 4.23 14.03
C THR A 81 -11.26 5.05 12.89
N GLY A 82 -11.78 4.41 11.84
CA GLY A 82 -12.19 5.06 10.60
C GLY A 82 -11.06 5.83 9.90
N ASN A 83 -9.80 5.49 10.18
CA ASN A 83 -8.64 6.16 9.63
C ASN A 83 -7.68 5.19 8.94
N ALA A 84 -7.27 5.55 7.73
CA ALA A 84 -6.18 4.92 7.01
C ALA A 84 -4.86 5.66 7.26
N VAL A 85 -3.76 4.91 7.19
CA VAL A 85 -2.41 5.43 7.36
C VAL A 85 -1.55 5.07 6.14
N VAL A 86 -0.89 6.08 5.57
CA VAL A 86 0.16 5.89 4.58
C VAL A 86 1.42 6.58 5.08
N GLU A 87 2.54 5.87 5.03
CA GLU A 87 3.84 6.43 5.39
C GLU A 87 4.36 7.38 4.32
N LYS A 88 5.10 8.42 4.75
CA LYS A 88 5.63 9.45 3.85
C LYS A 88 6.49 8.93 2.74
N ARG A 89 7.43 8.09 3.12
CA ARG A 89 8.33 7.45 2.17
C ARG A 89 7.60 6.50 1.22
N SER A 90 6.53 5.85 1.68
CA SER A 90 5.65 5.00 0.84
C SER A 90 4.98 5.82 -0.26
N LEU A 91 4.41 6.98 0.07
CA LEU A 91 3.82 7.86 -0.95
C LEU A 91 4.86 8.47 -1.88
N GLU A 92 5.99 8.94 -1.34
CA GLU A 92 7.08 9.48 -2.16
C GLU A 92 7.58 8.44 -3.18
N ALA A 93 7.73 7.18 -2.75
CA ALA A 93 8.10 6.08 -3.62
C ALA A 93 7.01 5.80 -4.67
N ALA A 94 5.74 5.77 -4.27
CA ALA A 94 4.63 5.60 -5.19
C ALA A 94 4.64 6.68 -6.29
N LEU A 95 4.71 7.96 -5.91
CA LEU A 95 4.75 9.09 -6.86
C LEU A 95 6.00 9.05 -7.75
N ALA A 96 7.17 8.70 -7.20
CA ALA A 96 8.40 8.56 -7.98
C ALA A 96 8.30 7.43 -9.01
N VAL A 97 7.69 6.31 -8.64
CA VAL A 97 7.41 5.19 -9.55
C VAL A 97 6.43 5.59 -10.65
N GLN A 98 5.33 6.28 -10.31
CA GLN A 98 4.40 6.80 -11.32
C GLN A 98 5.12 7.71 -12.32
N ALA A 99 5.96 8.63 -11.84
CA ALA A 99 6.70 9.55 -12.69
C ALA A 99 7.75 8.85 -13.57
N ALA A 100 8.42 7.81 -13.04
CA ALA A 100 9.49 7.11 -13.74
C ALA A 100 8.98 6.11 -14.78
N TRP A 101 7.89 5.39 -14.48
CA TRP A 101 7.41 4.27 -15.30
C TRP A 101 6.10 4.56 -16.03
N GLY A 102 5.40 5.65 -15.68
CA GLY A 102 4.08 5.95 -16.21
C GLY A 102 2.99 4.97 -15.75
N ILE A 103 3.28 4.16 -14.71
CA ILE A 103 2.37 3.16 -14.16
C ILE A 103 1.71 3.73 -12.90
N ARG A 104 0.38 3.73 -12.85
CA ARG A 104 -0.38 4.20 -11.68
C ARG A 104 -0.13 3.31 -10.46
N VAL A 105 -0.03 3.92 -9.28
CA VAL A 105 0.05 3.23 -7.99
C VAL A 105 -1.24 3.45 -7.21
N ILE A 106 -1.83 2.36 -6.73
CA ILE A 106 -3.05 2.35 -5.94
C ILE A 106 -2.73 1.81 -4.56
N PHE A 107 -3.13 2.54 -3.52
CA PHE A 107 -3.11 2.03 -2.16
C PHE A 107 -4.41 1.29 -1.89
N PHE A 108 -4.28 0.03 -1.49
CA PHE A 108 -5.40 -0.85 -1.20
C PHE A 108 -5.48 -1.05 0.31
N PHE A 109 -6.51 -0.51 0.93
CA PHE A 109 -6.68 -0.55 2.38
C PHE A 109 -7.56 -1.73 2.78
N GLY A 110 -7.13 -2.45 3.82
CA GLY A 110 -7.95 -3.49 4.45
C GLY A 110 -8.05 -3.32 5.96
N ASP A 111 -8.97 -4.09 6.53
CA ASP A 111 -9.18 -4.18 7.96
C ASP A 111 -8.38 -5.34 8.59
N GLN A 112 -7.59 -5.03 9.63
CA GLN A 112 -6.70 -5.99 10.29
C GLN A 112 -7.40 -7.16 10.97
N GLU A 113 -8.70 -7.06 11.28
CA GLU A 113 -9.45 -8.12 11.98
C GLU A 113 -10.10 -9.09 10.99
N THR A 114 -10.64 -8.55 9.89
CA THR A 114 -11.42 -9.29 8.89
C THR A 114 -10.63 -9.63 7.63
N TYR A 115 -9.48 -8.99 7.41
CA TYR A 115 -8.73 -8.99 6.15
C TYR A 115 -9.55 -8.52 4.95
N ALA A 116 -10.72 -7.92 5.21
CA ALA A 116 -11.60 -7.42 4.17
C ALA A 116 -11.04 -6.10 3.62
N PRO A 117 -11.15 -5.89 2.30
CA PRO A 117 -10.95 -4.57 1.71
C PRO A 117 -11.90 -3.54 2.32
N ILE A 118 -11.36 -2.38 2.69
CA ILE A 118 -12.14 -1.26 3.26
C ILE A 118 -12.07 0.01 2.41
N GLY A 119 -11.06 0.16 1.54
CA GLY A 119 -10.99 1.31 0.65
C GLY A 119 -9.82 1.27 -0.30
N MET A 120 -9.84 2.13 -1.31
CA MET A 120 -8.75 2.29 -2.26
C MET A 120 -8.57 3.76 -2.62
N MET A 121 -7.32 4.17 -2.85
CA MET A 121 -7.01 5.51 -3.36
C MET A 121 -5.76 5.47 -4.23
N THR A 122 -5.72 6.31 -5.27
CA THR A 122 -4.48 6.49 -6.05
C THR A 122 -3.47 7.32 -5.26
N ALA A 123 -2.18 7.19 -5.60
CA ALA A 123 -1.15 8.05 -5.01
C ALA A 123 -1.47 9.55 -5.18
N ASP A 124 -2.04 9.95 -6.32
CA ASP A 124 -2.42 11.34 -6.59
C ASP A 124 -3.62 11.83 -5.76
N GLU A 125 -4.59 10.95 -5.48
CA GLU A 125 -5.71 11.26 -4.58
C GLU A 125 -5.25 11.44 -3.14
N ILE A 126 -4.33 10.58 -2.71
CA ILE A 126 -3.69 10.65 -1.41
C ILE A 126 -2.88 11.95 -1.29
N GLU A 127 -2.04 12.27 -2.28
CA GLU A 127 -1.27 13.53 -2.30
C GLU A 127 -2.18 14.77 -2.23
N ARG A 128 -3.27 14.79 -3.02
CA ARG A 128 -4.26 15.88 -2.97
C ARG A 128 -4.94 16.01 -1.63
N THR A 129 -5.31 14.88 -1.02
CA THR A 129 -5.92 14.85 0.31
C THR A 129 -4.95 15.40 1.36
N PHE A 130 -3.66 15.05 1.26
CA PHE A 130 -2.61 15.47 2.19
C PHE A 130 -2.25 16.94 2.07
N ARG A 131 -2.19 17.49 0.85
CA ARG A 131 -2.01 18.94 0.65
C ARG A 131 -3.09 19.76 1.35
N ARG A 132 -4.28 19.18 1.58
CA ARG A 132 -5.39 19.82 2.26
C ARG A 132 -5.36 19.67 3.78
N THR A 133 -4.84 18.55 4.32
CA THR A 133 -4.91 18.23 5.76
C THR A 133 -3.61 18.50 6.54
N GLY A 134 -2.47 18.64 5.86
CA GLY A 134 -1.14 18.83 6.48
C GLY A 134 -0.55 17.53 7.08
N PRO A 135 0.77 17.49 7.36
CA PRO A 135 1.41 16.33 7.99
C PRO A 135 0.91 16.13 9.42
N GLN A 136 0.64 14.88 9.80
CA GLN A 136 0.38 14.50 11.19
C GLN A 136 1.55 13.65 11.70
N THR A 137 1.89 13.76 12.98
CA THR A 137 2.98 12.99 13.60
C THR A 137 2.43 12.25 14.82
N PHE A 138 2.66 10.95 14.89
CA PHE A 138 2.38 10.08 16.04
C PHE A 138 3.76 9.70 16.49
N ASP A 139 3.96 9.99 17.76
CA ASP A 139 5.14 9.61 18.48
C ASP A 139 5.25 8.06 18.51
N THR A 140 6.39 7.55 18.05
CA THR A 140 7.07 6.30 18.47
C THR A 140 6.47 4.90 18.21
N ARG A 141 5.58 4.67 17.23
CA ARG A 141 5.25 3.27 16.78
C ARG A 141 5.31 3.09 15.27
N GLY A 142 6.20 2.23 14.77
CA GLY A 142 6.30 1.88 13.34
C GLY A 142 7.72 1.87 12.79
N SER A 143 7.88 2.15 11.50
CA SER A 143 9.16 2.24 10.77
C SER A 143 10.04 3.44 11.17
N GLY A 144 9.52 4.35 12.01
CA GLY A 144 10.18 5.61 12.40
C GLY A 144 10.00 6.75 11.39
N THR A 145 9.18 6.58 10.35
CA THR A 145 8.91 7.60 9.34
C THR A 145 7.68 8.45 9.71
N GLU A 146 7.62 9.68 9.19
CA GLU A 146 6.39 10.46 9.20
C GLU A 146 5.30 9.69 8.44
N TYR A 147 4.06 9.73 8.93
CA TYR A 147 2.94 9.09 8.26
C TYR A 147 1.77 10.09 8.21
N TRP A 148 0.79 9.83 7.36
CA TRP A 148 -0.40 10.66 7.30
C TRP A 148 -1.62 9.84 7.66
N LEU A 149 -2.43 10.40 8.56
CA LEU A 149 -3.73 9.90 8.95
C LEU A 149 -4.80 10.59 8.10
N PHE A 150 -5.66 9.83 7.47
CA PHE A 150 -6.83 10.38 6.78
C PHE A 150 -8.05 9.51 7.03
N LYS A 151 -9.23 10.13 7.01
CA LYS A 151 -10.49 9.39 7.11
C LYS A 151 -10.54 8.39 5.97
N GLU A 152 -10.83 7.13 6.29
CA GLU A 152 -11.00 6.08 5.29
C GLU A 152 -11.98 6.56 4.21
N PRO A 153 -11.68 6.34 2.92
CA PRO A 153 -12.64 6.67 1.88
C PRO A 153 -13.93 5.88 2.13
N ASP A 154 -15.06 6.59 2.20
CA ASP A 154 -16.38 6.02 2.54
C ASP A 154 -16.92 5.05 1.45
N ASP A 155 -16.12 4.68 0.43
CA ASP A 155 -16.62 3.97 -0.73
C ASP A 155 -15.67 2.91 -1.32
N MET A 156 -16.05 1.65 -1.11
CA MET A 156 -15.50 0.45 -1.76
C MET A 156 -16.12 0.17 -3.14
N THR A 157 -17.16 0.91 -3.57
CA THR A 157 -18.05 0.42 -4.63
C THR A 157 -17.45 0.31 -6.03
N ASN A 158 -16.23 0.76 -6.31
CA ASN A 158 -15.71 0.63 -7.67
C ASN A 158 -14.20 0.35 -7.78
N LEU A 159 -13.77 -0.82 -7.31
CA LEU A 159 -12.52 -1.45 -7.76
C LEU A 159 -12.39 -1.40 -9.30
N ALA A 160 -13.51 -1.60 -10.01
CA ALA A 160 -13.59 -1.47 -11.46
C ALA A 160 -13.25 -0.07 -11.98
N VAL A 161 -13.60 1.01 -11.26
CA VAL A 161 -13.28 2.39 -11.68
C VAL A 161 -11.80 2.70 -11.51
N TYR A 162 -11.17 2.19 -10.45
CA TYR A 162 -9.73 2.37 -10.24
C TYR A 162 -8.88 1.55 -11.22
N LEU A 163 -9.45 0.46 -11.72
CA LEU A 163 -8.87 -0.47 -12.67
C LEU A 163 -9.50 -0.36 -14.08
N THR A 164 -10.13 0.77 -14.42
CA THR A 164 -10.50 1.16 -15.79
C THR A 164 -9.56 2.22 -16.31
#